data_AF-A0A3L8R8N9-F1
#
_entry.id   AF-A0A3L8R8N9-F1
#
_cell.length_a   1.000
_cell.length_b   1.000
_cell.length_c   1.000
_cell.angle_alpha   90.00
_cell.angle_beta   90.00
_cell.angle_gamma   90.00
#
_symmetry.space_group_name_H-M   'P 1'
#
loop_
_entity.id
_entity.type
_entity.pdbx_description
1 polymer ?
#
loop_
_entity_poly.entity_id
_entity_poly.type
_entity_poly.pdbx_seq_one_letter_code
_entity_poly.pdbx_strand_id
1 'polypeptide(L)'
;MPMHIDTTLLLLSPGKVLVNPEYIDVNRLPDVLSSWDILIAPEPNPIDERLLKITSMCGKWLSMNILMIDEKRVIAERHHTDMLRALEKWGFEPIPCDLLHYAPFGGSFHCATLDVRRRGTLESYFR
;
A
#
# COMPACT_ATOMS: atom_id res chain seq x y z
N MET A 1 6.38 -15.21 -5.48
CA MET A 1 7.42 -15.05 -4.43
C MET A 1 7.43 -13.57 -4.07
N PRO A 2 7.08 -13.16 -2.84
CA PRO A 2 7.22 -11.75 -2.44
C PRO A 2 8.72 -11.45 -2.32
N MET A 3 9.23 -10.55 -3.18
CA MET A 3 10.64 -10.12 -3.10
C MET A 3 10.79 -8.86 -2.26
N HIS A 4 9.79 -7.97 -2.25
CA HIS A 4 9.82 -6.67 -1.59
C HIS A 4 8.72 -6.57 -0.51
N ILE A 5 8.92 -5.70 0.48
CA ILE A 5 8.03 -5.55 1.65
C ILE A 5 6.81 -4.63 1.38
N ASP A 6 6.86 -3.84 0.31
CA ASP A 6 5.90 -2.80 -0.07
C ASP A 6 4.60 -3.33 -0.70
N THR A 7 4.35 -4.63 -0.58
CA THR A 7 3.04 -5.28 -0.77
C THR A 7 2.64 -6.13 0.44
N THR A 8 3.35 -5.99 1.56
CA THR A 8 3.18 -6.78 2.79
C THR A 8 2.90 -5.87 3.99
N LEU A 9 3.69 -4.80 4.15
CA LEU A 9 3.57 -3.84 5.24
C LEU A 9 3.93 -2.44 4.73
N LEU A 10 3.03 -1.47 4.89
CA LEU A 10 3.26 -0.07 4.51
C LEU A 10 2.92 0.85 5.67
N LEU A 11 3.82 1.79 5.97
CA LEU A 11 3.57 2.87 6.92
C LEU A 11 2.90 4.03 6.19
N LEU A 12 1.69 4.42 6.62
CA LEU A 12 0.89 5.42 5.91
C LEU A 12 1.03 6.82 6.53
N SER A 13 0.90 6.89 7.85
CA SER A 13 1.01 8.12 8.62
C SER A 13 1.52 7.78 10.03
N PRO A 14 1.94 8.75 10.85
CA PRO A 14 2.21 8.51 12.26
C PRO A 14 1.06 7.75 12.92
N GLY A 15 1.36 6.57 13.47
CA GLY A 15 0.37 5.74 14.16
C GLY A 15 -0.53 4.90 13.25
N LYS A 16 -0.34 4.84 11.92
CA LYS A 16 -1.15 3.99 11.01
C LYS A 16 -0.29 3.13 10.09
N VAL A 17 -0.53 1.81 10.15
CA VAL A 17 0.16 0.82 9.33
C VAL A 17 -0.84 -0.01 8.54
N LEU A 18 -0.59 -0.16 7.24
CA LEU A 18 -1.34 -1.05 6.36
C LEU A 18 -0.64 -2.40 6.27
N VAL A 19 -1.38 -3.48 6.51
CA VAL A 19 -0.85 -4.85 6.50
C VAL A 19 -1.61 -5.74 5.52
N ASN A 20 -0.86 -6.67 4.93
CA ASN A 20 -1.40 -7.70 4.05
C ASN A 20 -1.96 -8.87 4.87
N PRO A 21 -3.27 -9.18 4.77
CA PRO A 21 -3.88 -10.25 5.56
C PRO A 21 -3.41 -11.66 5.19
N GLU A 22 -2.86 -11.88 3.99
CA GLU A 22 -2.35 -13.19 3.57
C GLU A 22 -0.92 -13.45 4.07
N TYR A 23 -0.12 -12.39 4.24
CA TYR A 23 1.31 -12.52 4.54
C TYR A 23 1.68 -12.18 5.98
N ILE A 24 0.79 -11.46 6.70
CA ILE A 24 1.02 -11.05 8.09
C ILE A 24 -0.04 -11.65 9.00
N ASP A 25 0.43 -12.37 10.03
CA ASP A 25 -0.37 -12.63 11.22
C ASP A 25 -0.24 -11.43 12.16
N VAL A 26 -1.34 -10.69 12.32
CA VAL A 26 -1.41 -9.47 13.14
C VAL A 26 -1.03 -9.72 14.60
N ASN A 27 -1.19 -10.93 15.12
CA ASN A 27 -0.83 -11.28 16.50
C ASN A 27 0.68 -11.46 16.70
N ARG A 28 1.45 -11.48 15.60
CA ARG A 28 2.90 -11.65 15.59
C ARG A 28 3.63 -10.42 15.09
N LEU A 29 2.93 -9.30 14.96
CA LEU A 29 3.56 -8.02 14.64
C LEU A 29 4.50 -7.60 15.77
N PRO A 30 5.64 -6.96 15.47
CA PRO A 30 6.55 -6.50 16.50
C PRO A 30 5.89 -5.51 17.47
N ASP A 31 6.23 -5.60 18.76
CA ASP A 31 5.64 -4.79 19.84
C ASP A 31 5.76 -3.27 19.61
N VAL A 32 6.75 -2.85 18.81
CA VAL A 32 6.92 -1.45 18.41
C VAL A 32 5.68 -0.88 17.71
N LEU A 33 4.88 -1.72 17.05
CA LEU A 33 3.62 -1.35 16.38
C LEU A 33 2.39 -1.47 17.28
N SER A 34 2.54 -1.88 18.54
CA SER A 34 1.40 -2.11 19.45
C SER A 34 0.54 -0.87 19.72
N SER A 35 1.11 0.33 19.59
CA SER A 35 0.39 1.60 19.74
C SER A 35 -0.18 2.14 18.43
N TRP A 36 -0.02 1.43 17.32
CA TRP A 36 -0.44 1.87 16.00
C TRP A 36 -1.78 1.23 15.61
N ASP A 37 -2.57 1.97 14.84
CA ASP A 37 -3.77 1.46 14.18
C ASP A 37 -3.34 0.53 13.03
N ILE A 38 -3.65 -0.75 13.18
CA ILE A 38 -3.39 -1.77 12.16
C ILE A 38 -4.55 -1.79 11.17
N LEU A 39 -4.30 -1.31 9.96
CA LEU A 39 -5.23 -1.27 8.85
C LEU A 39 -5.04 -2.52 7.99
N ILE A 40 -6.08 -3.33 7.87
CA ILE A 40 -6.01 -4.57 7.09
C ILE A 40 -6.39 -4.26 5.64
N ALA A 41 -5.52 -4.58 4.69
CA ALA A 41 -5.77 -4.35 3.27
C ALA A 41 -7.00 -5.16 2.81
N PRO A 42 -7.93 -4.54 2.06
CA PRO A 42 -9.03 -5.28 1.44
C PRO A 42 -8.49 -6.18 0.31
N GLU A 43 -9.24 -7.23 0.04
CA GLU A 43 -8.97 -8.12 -1.09
C GLU A 43 -8.89 -7.31 -2.41
N PRO A 44 -7.86 -7.51 -3.24
CA PRO A 44 -7.69 -6.75 -4.48
C PRO A 44 -8.82 -7.03 -5.48
N ASN A 45 -9.40 -5.97 -6.06
CA ASN A 45 -10.41 -6.11 -7.10
C ASN A 45 -9.86 -6.93 -8.30
N PRO A 46 -10.66 -7.86 -8.87
CA PRO A 46 -10.22 -8.70 -9.97
C PRO A 46 -9.90 -7.85 -11.22
N ILE A 47 -8.78 -8.15 -11.87
CA ILE A 47 -8.38 -7.49 -13.12
C ILE A 47 -8.97 -8.28 -14.30
N ASP A 48 -9.88 -7.71 -15.09
CA ASP A 48 -10.52 -8.46 -16.17
C ASP A 48 -9.61 -8.75 -17.36
N GLU A 49 -8.56 -7.97 -17.54
CA GLU A 49 -7.64 -8.09 -18.66
C GLU A 49 -6.72 -9.31 -18.54
N ARG A 50 -6.87 -10.26 -19.48
CA ARG A 50 -6.17 -11.54 -19.49
C ARG A 50 -4.66 -11.40 -19.59
N LEU A 51 -4.17 -10.41 -20.34
CA LEU A 51 -2.73 -10.14 -20.46
C LEU A 51 -2.16 -9.71 -19.10
N LEU A 52 -2.73 -8.69 -18.47
CA LEU A 52 -2.29 -8.21 -17.15
C LEU A 52 -2.36 -9.31 -16.06
N LYS A 53 -3.40 -10.15 -16.10
CA LYS A 53 -3.53 -11.32 -15.22
C LYS A 53 -2.38 -12.33 -15.36
N ILE A 54 -1.85 -12.53 -16.57
CA ILE A 54 -0.82 -13.53 -16.87
C ILE A 54 0.59 -12.94 -16.78
N THR A 55 0.76 -11.67 -17.13
CA THR A 55 2.06 -11.00 -17.21
C THR A 55 2.46 -10.26 -15.95
N SER A 56 1.54 -10.08 -14.99
CA SER A 56 1.91 -9.51 -13.68
C SER A 56 2.91 -10.42 -12.99
N MET A 57 4.19 -10.06 -13.05
CA MET A 57 5.24 -10.70 -12.25
C MET A 57 5.08 -10.39 -10.75
N CYS A 58 4.22 -9.41 -10.43
CA CYS A 58 3.87 -9.06 -9.06
C CYS A 58 2.75 -9.92 -8.51
N GLY A 59 2.78 -10.14 -7.19
CA GLY A 59 1.70 -10.78 -6.47
C GLY A 59 0.39 -10.02 -6.59
N LYS A 60 -0.71 -10.74 -6.32
CA LYS A 60 -2.10 -10.28 -6.23
C LYS A 60 -2.27 -8.90 -5.54
N TRP A 61 -1.39 -8.59 -4.59
CA TRP A 61 -1.46 -7.45 -3.68
C TRP A 61 -0.83 -6.14 -4.18
N LEU A 62 -0.68 -5.96 -5.50
CA LEU A 62 -0.25 -4.67 -6.07
C LEU A 62 -1.16 -3.48 -5.70
N SER A 63 -2.42 -3.75 -5.35
CA SER A 63 -3.34 -2.74 -4.81
C SER A 63 -2.79 -2.02 -3.57
N MET A 64 -1.92 -2.69 -2.80
CA MET A 64 -1.27 -2.11 -1.62
C MET A 64 -0.08 -1.21 -1.96
N ASN A 65 0.46 -1.28 -3.19
CA ASN A 65 1.67 -0.54 -3.56
C ASN A 65 1.34 0.92 -3.90
N ILE A 66 0.87 1.63 -2.88
CA ILE A 66 0.41 3.03 -2.90
C ILE A 66 1.53 3.99 -2.52
N LEU A 67 1.39 5.27 -2.87
CA LEU A 67 2.37 6.30 -2.54
C LEU A 67 1.76 7.41 -1.69
N MET A 68 2.25 7.55 -0.45
CA MET A 68 1.89 8.67 0.42
C MET A 68 2.57 9.96 -0.04
N ILE A 69 1.79 11.02 -0.29
CA ILE A 69 2.27 12.36 -0.62
C ILE A 69 2.50 13.18 0.64
N ASP A 70 1.59 13.04 1.61
CA ASP A 70 1.70 13.51 2.99
C ASP A 70 0.88 12.58 3.89
N GLU A 71 0.64 12.98 5.15
CA GLU A 71 -0.08 12.16 6.12
C GLU A 71 -1.56 11.91 5.79
N LYS A 72 -2.12 12.57 4.77
CA LYS A 72 -3.51 12.42 4.34
C LYS A 72 -3.65 11.97 2.90
N ARG A 73 -2.90 12.58 1.98
CA ARG A 73 -3.04 12.36 0.53
C ARG A 73 -2.23 11.15 0.08
N VAL A 74 -2.89 10.25 -0.64
CA VAL A 74 -2.32 8.96 -1.07
C VAL A 74 -2.63 8.70 -2.54
N ILE A 75 -1.63 8.43 -3.35
CA ILE A 75 -1.85 7.96 -4.73
C ILE A 75 -2.08 6.45 -4.70
N ALA A 76 -3.17 6.01 -5.31
CA ALA A 76 -3.55 4.61 -5.40
C ALA A 76 -4.18 4.29 -6.76
N GLU A 77 -4.21 3.01 -7.12
CA GLU A 77 -4.66 2.57 -8.43
C GLU A 77 -6.19 2.69 -8.54
N ARG A 78 -6.65 3.36 -9.62
CA ARG A 78 -8.07 3.64 -9.87
C ARG A 78 -8.92 2.37 -9.92
N HIS A 79 -8.41 1.30 -10.52
CA HIS A 79 -9.10 0.01 -10.65
C HIS A 79 -9.46 -0.63 -9.30
N HIS A 80 -8.63 -0.41 -8.27
CA HIS A 80 -8.82 -1.03 -6.96
C HIS A 80 -9.76 -0.21 -6.06
N THR A 81 -11.04 -0.12 -6.46
CA THR A 81 -12.04 0.71 -5.78
C THR A 81 -12.24 0.38 -4.31
N ASP A 82 -12.05 -0.88 -3.91
CA ASP A 82 -12.20 -1.25 -2.49
C ASP A 82 -11.02 -0.76 -1.64
N MET A 83 -9.82 -0.69 -2.23
CA MET A 83 -8.67 -0.04 -1.59
C MET A 83 -8.92 1.46 -1.42
N LEU A 84 -9.45 2.14 -2.45
CA LEU A 84 -9.78 3.57 -2.39
C LEU A 84 -10.80 3.86 -1.28
N ARG A 85 -11.90 3.08 -1.23
CA ARG A 85 -12.92 3.21 -0.17
C ARG A 85 -12.38 2.94 1.23
N ALA A 86 -11.47 1.97 1.37
CA ALA A 86 -10.83 1.67 2.64
C ALA A 86 -9.97 2.87 3.11
N LEU A 87 -9.18 3.45 2.21
CA LEU A 87 -8.38 4.65 2.48
C LEU A 87 -9.26 5.83 2.91
N GLU A 88 -10.35 6.11 2.20
CA GLU A 88 -11.32 7.15 2.59
C GLU A 88 -11.90 6.90 3.98
N LYS A 89 -12.33 5.67 4.27
CA LYS A 89 -12.87 5.27 5.57
C LYS A 89 -11.86 5.43 6.70
N TRP A 90 -10.58 5.21 6.42
CA TRP A 90 -9.49 5.42 7.38
C TRP A 90 -9.06 6.87 7.52
N GLY A 91 -9.70 7.80 6.79
CA GLY A 91 -9.48 9.25 6.89
C GLY A 91 -8.39 9.79 5.97
N PHE A 92 -7.98 9.02 4.95
CA PHE A 92 -7.08 9.48 3.90
C PHE A 92 -7.86 10.09 2.73
N GLU A 93 -7.14 10.83 1.89
CA GLU A 93 -7.63 11.50 0.69
C GLU A 93 -6.99 10.83 -0.54
N PRO A 94 -7.58 9.74 -1.07
CA PRO A 94 -6.99 9.03 -2.20
C PRO A 94 -7.04 9.86 -3.49
N ILE A 95 -5.94 9.84 -4.22
CA ILE A 95 -5.76 10.41 -5.55
C ILE A 95 -5.71 9.21 -6.52
N PRO A 96 -6.84 8.85 -7.16
CA PRO A 96 -6.88 7.71 -8.06
C PRO A 96 -6.13 8.02 -9.35
N CYS A 97 -5.14 7.19 -9.68
CA CYS A 97 -4.37 7.26 -10.92
C CYS A 97 -4.41 5.90 -11.63
N ASP A 98 -4.21 5.90 -12.94
CA ASP A 98 -4.19 4.67 -13.75
C ASP A 98 -2.74 4.25 -14.00
N LEU A 99 -2.30 3.18 -13.35
CA LEU A 99 -0.95 2.61 -13.52
C LEU A 99 -0.95 1.09 -13.69
N LEU A 100 -2.12 0.48 -13.92
CA LEU A 100 -2.29 -0.97 -14.00
C LEU A 100 -1.39 -1.64 -15.07
N HIS A 101 -1.14 -0.96 -16.19
CA HIS A 101 -0.26 -1.45 -17.26
C HIS A 101 1.23 -1.46 -16.90
N TYR A 102 1.60 -0.89 -15.75
CA TYR A 102 2.94 -0.98 -15.20
C TYR A 102 3.17 -2.28 -14.41
N ALA A 103 2.10 -2.97 -14.00
CA ALA A 103 2.18 -4.23 -13.23
C ALA A 103 3.09 -5.30 -13.86
N PRO A 104 3.13 -5.51 -15.20
CA PRO A 104 4.05 -6.46 -15.81
C PRO A 104 5.54 -6.14 -15.57
N PHE A 105 5.87 -4.89 -15.27
CA PHE A 105 7.24 -4.43 -14.98
C PHE A 105 7.64 -4.57 -13.51
N GLY A 106 6.81 -5.17 -12.67
CA GLY A 106 7.24 -5.54 -11.32
C GLY A 106 6.86 -4.56 -10.21
N GLY A 107 5.94 -3.61 -10.41
CA GLY A 107 5.53 -2.71 -9.33
C GLY A 107 4.30 -1.85 -9.60
N SER A 108 4.07 -0.90 -8.69
CA SER A 108 3.10 0.20 -8.82
C SER A 108 3.75 1.50 -8.31
N PHE A 109 2.97 2.45 -7.76
CA PHE A 109 3.42 3.80 -7.42
C PHE A 109 4.64 3.84 -6.50
N HIS A 110 4.67 3.05 -5.43
CA HIS A 110 5.82 3.02 -4.52
C HIS A 110 7.07 2.47 -5.22
N CYS A 111 6.95 1.33 -5.91
CA CYS A 111 8.08 0.74 -6.63
C CYS A 111 8.59 1.64 -7.78
N ALA A 112 7.72 2.44 -8.39
CA ALA A 112 8.03 3.31 -9.52
C ALA A 112 8.64 4.66 -9.09
N THR A 113 8.81 4.91 -7.79
CA THR A 113 9.25 6.20 -7.26
C THR A 113 10.37 6.07 -6.24
N LEU A 114 11.07 7.18 -6.02
CA LEU A 114 12.07 7.34 -4.97
C LEU A 114 11.91 8.74 -4.37
N ASP A 115 11.47 8.81 -3.12
CA ASP A 115 11.17 10.04 -2.40
C ASP A 115 12.42 10.70 -1.82
N VAL A 116 13.17 11.39 -2.68
CA VAL A 116 14.45 12.03 -2.33
C VAL A 116 14.36 13.15 -1.28
N ARG A 117 13.17 13.69 -1.03
CA ARG A 117 12.94 14.76 -0.05
C ARG A 117 11.49 14.80 0.43
N ARG A 118 11.31 14.66 1.75
CA ARG A 118 10.08 14.98 2.48
C ARG A 118 10.36 16.10 3.48
N ARG A 119 9.39 16.99 3.70
CA ARG A 119 9.54 18.09 4.68
C ARG A 119 9.22 17.57 6.08
N GLY A 120 10.18 17.65 6.98
CA GLY A 120 10.05 17.20 8.37
C GLY A 120 11.40 17.19 9.09
N THR A 121 11.40 16.65 10.31
CA THR A 121 12.59 16.41 11.14
C THR A 121 12.70 14.93 11.48
N LEU A 122 13.83 14.51 12.07
CA LEU A 122 13.95 13.17 12.62
C LEU A 122 13.16 13.06 13.92
N GLU A 123 12.24 12.10 14.01
CA GLU A 123 11.33 11.90 15.14
C GLU A 123 11.22 10.41 15.50
N SER A 124 10.71 10.12 16.71
CA SER A 124 10.28 8.78 17.10
C SER A 124 8.75 8.71 17.10
N TYR A 125 8.19 7.72 16.42
CA TYR A 125 6.75 7.47 16.34
C TYR A 125 6.30 6.27 17.18
N PHE A 126 7.19 5.79 18.03
CA PHE A 126 6.97 4.66 18.92
C PHE A 126 7.24 5.11 20.35
N ARG A 127 6.49 4.54 21.29
CA ARG A 127 6.66 4.76 22.73
C ARG A 127 7.36 3.58 23.37
#